data_AF-A0A2V3I3L8-F1
#
_entry.id   AF-A0A2V3I3L8-F1
#
_cell.length_a   1.000
_cell.length_b   1.000
_cell.length_c   1.000
_cell.angle_alpha   90.00
_cell.angle_beta   90.00
_cell.angle_gamma   90.00
#
_symmetry.space_group_name_H-M   'P 1'
#
loop_
_entity.id
_entity.type
_entity.pdbx_description
1 polymer ?
#
loop_
_entity_poly.entity_id
_entity_poly.type
_entity_poly.pdbx_seq_one_letter_code
_entity_poly.pdbx_strand_id
1 'polypeptide(L)' 'MNILGIDFEDWYHPELIQKYISKKDNKPKIIQGIDKILDLLRKKDTKATFFVVGELLEFKPELLDLILD' A
#
# COMPACT_ATOMS: atom_id res chain seq x y z
N MET A 1 4.54 -10.98 18.30
CA MET A 1 4.36 -9.52 18.44
C MET A 1 4.62 -8.91 17.07
N ASN A 2 3.71 -8.11 16.51
CA ASN A 2 3.91 -7.46 15.22
C ASN A 2 4.70 -6.17 15.48
N ILE A 3 5.99 -6.17 15.16
CA ILE A 3 6.90 -5.03 15.40
C ILE A 3 7.02 -4.15 14.15
N LEU A 4 6.58 -4.66 12.98
CA LEU A 4 6.66 -3.98 11.69
C LEU A 4 5.29 -3.41 11.30
N GLY A 5 5.20 -2.09 11.14
CA GLY A 5 4.07 -1.41 10.52
C GLY A 5 4.45 -0.97 9.10
N ILE A 6 3.54 -1.16 8.15
CA ILE A 6 3.72 -0.76 6.75
C ILE A 6 2.60 0.21 6.40
N ASP A 7 2.98 1.44 6.10
CA ASP A 7 2.06 2.46 5.60
C ASP A 7 1.96 2.33 4.08
N PHE A 8 0.79 1.93 3.59
CA PHE A 8 0.53 1.62 2.20
C PHE A 8 -0.17 2.79 1.52
N GLU A 9 0.64 3.75 1.13
CA GLU A 9 0.25 4.98 0.47
C GLU A 9 0.83 5.07 -0.95
N ASP A 10 0.14 5.72 -1.88
CA ASP A 10 0.67 5.94 -3.22
C ASP A 10 1.52 7.21 -3.32
N TRP A 11 2.24 7.34 -4.43
CA TRP A 11 3.20 8.42 -4.67
C TRP A 11 2.60 9.83 -4.53
N TYR A 12 1.27 9.98 -4.66
CA TYR A 12 0.54 11.24 -4.63
C TYR A 12 -0.16 11.53 -3.29
N HIS A 13 -0.12 10.62 -2.30
CA HIS A 13 -0.71 10.86 -0.99
C HIS A 13 0.07 11.85 -0.11
N PRO A 14 1.43 11.89 -0.12
CA PRO A 14 2.17 12.76 0.79
C PRO A 14 1.76 14.23 0.71
N GLU A 15 1.50 14.85 1.85
CA GLU A 15 0.95 16.22 1.92
C GLU A 15 1.86 17.27 1.25
N LEU A 16 3.17 17.08 1.36
CA LEU A 16 4.19 18.01 0.84
C LEU A 16 4.12 18.22 -0.69
N ILE A 17 3.63 17.24 -1.43
CA ILE A 17 3.55 17.30 -2.90
C ILE A 17 2.17 17.70 -3.41
N GLN A 18 1.14 17.72 -2.55
CA GLN A 18 -0.27 17.99 -2.93
C GLN A 18 -0.42 19.31 -3.71
N LYS A 19 0.34 20.35 -3.34
CA LYS A 19 0.35 21.66 -4.01
C LYS A 19 0.92 21.64 -5.45
N TYR A 20 1.62 20.58 -5.83
CA TYR A 20 2.30 20.44 -7.12
C TYR A 20 1.64 19.41 -8.04
N ILE A 21 0.63 18.68 -7.56
CA ILE A 21 -0.07 17.64 -8.32
C ILE A 21 -1.49 18.07 -8.65
N SER A 22 -1.91 17.82 -9.88
CA SER A 22 -3.32 17.93 -10.26
C SER A 22 -4.01 16.60 -10.01
N LYS A 23 -5.13 16.59 -9.26
CA LYS A 23 -5.93 15.38 -8.92
C LYS A 23 -6.43 14.55 -10.11
N LYS A 24 -6.23 15.02 -11.35
CA LYS A 24 -6.85 14.45 -12.57
C LYS A 24 -6.17 13.16 -13.06
N ASP A 25 -4.90 12.94 -12.74
CA ASP A 25 -4.09 11.84 -13.28
C ASP A 25 -3.46 10.93 -12.21
N ASN A 26 -4.01 10.98 -10.99
CA ASN A 26 -3.54 10.17 -9.85
C ASN A 26 -4.00 8.72 -10.03
N LYS A 27 -3.29 7.98 -10.88
CA LYS A 27 -3.49 6.53 -11.01
C LYS A 27 -2.62 5.81 -9.98
N PRO A 28 -3.21 4.92 -9.16
CA PRO A 28 -2.45 4.13 -8.23
C PRO A 28 -1.36 3.30 -8.92
N LYS A 29 -0.13 3.39 -8.45
CA LYS A 29 1.03 2.61 -8.92
C LYS A 29 1.58 1.68 -7.86
N ILE A 30 1.38 1.98 -6.57
CA ILE A 30 1.98 1.20 -5.47
C ILE A 30 1.47 -0.25 -5.43
N ILE A 31 0.27 -0.47 -5.95
CA ILE A 31 -0.35 -1.79 -6.10
C ILE A 31 0.56 -2.81 -6.82
N GLN A 32 1.42 -2.36 -7.74
CA GLN A 32 2.34 -3.27 -8.46
C GLN A 32 3.54 -3.72 -7.60
N GLY A 33 3.82 -3.01 -6.50
CA GLY A 33 4.95 -3.29 -5.62
C GLY A 33 4.62 -4.25 -4.47
N ILE A 34 3.34 -4.40 -4.12
CA ILE A 34 2.92 -5.11 -2.91
C ILE A 34 3.32 -6.60 -2.93
N ASP A 35 3.26 -7.25 -4.08
CA ASP A 35 3.59 -8.68 -4.21
C ASP A 35 5.01 -8.97 -3.73
N LYS A 36 5.98 -8.09 -4.04
CA LYS A 36 7.37 -8.25 -3.60
C LYS A 36 7.52 -8.09 -2.08
N ILE A 37 6.72 -7.22 -1.47
CA ILE A 37 6.72 -6.99 -0.03
C ILE A 37 6.15 -8.22 0.68
N LEU A 38 5.00 -8.71 0.23
CA LEU A 38 4.36 -9.90 0.78
C LEU A 38 5.24 -11.15 0.63
N ASP A 39 5.86 -11.33 -0.54
CA ASP A 39 6.82 -12.41 -0.77
C ASP A 39 8.01 -12.36 0.19
N LEU A 40 8.53 -11.16 0.47
CA LEU A 40 9.63 -10.99 1.40
C LEU A 40 9.21 -11.34 2.83
N LEU A 41 8.04 -10.87 3.26
CA LEU A 41 7.48 -11.17 4.58
C LEU A 41 7.26 -12.67 4.77
N ARG A 42 6.69 -13.35 3.77
CA ARG A 42 6.50 -14.81 3.75
C ARG A 42 7.83 -15.56 3.84
N LYS A 43 8.82 -15.17 3.03
CA LYS A 43 10.18 -15.79 3.06
C LYS A 43 10.88 -15.63 4.41
N LYS A 44 10.47 -14.67 5.23
CA LYS A 44 11.05 -14.37 6.54
C LYS A 44 10.14 -14.78 7.71
N ASP A 45 9.02 -15.45 7.44
CA ASP A 45 8.01 -15.81 8.45
C ASP A 45 7.69 -14.63 9.39
N THR A 46 7.51 -13.45 8.79
CA THR A 46 7.38 -12.18 9.52
C THR A 46 5.99 -11.60 9.35
N LYS A 47 5.35 -11.27 10.46
CA LYS A 47 4.06 -10.58 10.48
C LYS A 47 4.25 -9.06 10.51
N ALA A 48 3.41 -8.35 9.77
CA ALA A 48 3.36 -6.89 9.72
C ALA A 48 1.92 -6.40 9.88
N THR A 49 1.76 -5.15 10.34
CA THR A 49 0.47 -4.44 10.34
C THR A 49 0.45 -3.49 9.17
N PHE A 50 -0.55 -3.60 8.29
CA PHE A 50 -0.71 -2.71 7.14
C PHE A 50 -1.71 -1.59 7.45
N PHE A 51 -1.33 -0.35 7.17
CA PHE A 51 -2.22 0.80 7.14
C PHE A 51 -2.51 1.12 5.67
N VAL A 52 -3.76 0.96 5.23
CA VAL A 52 -4.11 1.08 3.81
C VAL A 52 -5.08 2.23 3.62
N VAL A 53 -4.79 3.10 2.64
CA VAL A 53 -5.69 4.20 2.28
C VAL A 53 -6.94 3.67 1.59
N GLY A 54 -8.12 4.15 2.02
CA GLY A 54 -9.42 3.70 1.48
C GLY A 54 -9.53 3.83 -0.03
N GLU A 55 -8.99 4.88 -0.63
CA GLU A 55 -8.95 5.09 -2.09
C GLU A 55 -8.28 3.91 -2.83
N LEU A 56 -7.23 3.32 -2.25
CA LEU A 56 -6.55 2.16 -2.86
C LEU A 56 -7.40 0.90 -2.80
N LEU A 57 -8.17 0.73 -1.72
CA LEU A 57 -9.12 -0.38 -1.59
C LEU A 57 -10.33 -0.22 -2.50
N GLU A 58 -10.81 1.00 -2.71
CA GLU A 58 -11.88 1.28 -3.69
C GLU A 58 -11.41 0.99 -5.11
N PHE A 59 -10.15 1.29 -5.43
CA PHE A 59 -9.57 1.04 -6.74
C PHE A 59 -9.24 -0.44 -6.97
N LYS A 60 -8.75 -1.16 -5.96
CA LYS A 60 -8.41 -2.58 -6.03
C LYS A 60 -8.75 -3.31 -4.73
N PRO A 61 -10.00 -3.77 -4.56
CA PRO A 61 -10.44 -4.49 -3.37
C PRO A 61 -9.65 -5.77 -3.10
N GLU A 62 -9.13 -6.42 -4.14
CA GLU A 62 -8.34 -7.66 -4.05
C GLU A 62 -7.03 -7.48 -3.27
N LEU A 63 -6.61 -6.24 -3.03
CA LEU A 63 -5.49 -5.92 -2.16
C LEU A 63 -5.69 -6.44 -0.74
N LEU A 64 -6.94 -6.45 -0.25
CA LEU A 64 -7.26 -6.95 1.07
C LEU A 64 -7.02 -8.45 1.17
N ASP A 65 -7.44 -9.22 0.16
CA ASP A 65 -7.22 -10.66 0.10
C ASP A 65 -5.72 -10.98 0.09
N LEU A 66 -4.92 -10.22 -0.64
CA LEU A 66 -3.46 -10.39 -0.70
C LEU A 66 -2.75 -10.14 0.64
N ILE A 67 -3.25 -9.20 1.45
CA ILE A 67 -2.64 -8.82 2.73
C ILE A 67 -3.03 -9.80 3.85
N LEU A 68 -4.24 -10.35 3.80
CA LEU A 68 -4.78 -11.23 4.84
C LEU A 68 -4.34 -12.70 4.71
N ASP A 69 -3.82 -13.08 3.53
CA ASP A 69 -3.29 -14.43 3.22
C ASP A 69 -1.90 -14.67 3.85
#